data_AF-A0A8S9GY95-F1
#
_entry.id   AF-A0A8S9GY95-F1
#
_cell.length_a   1.000
_cell.length_b   1.000
_cell.length_c   1.000
_cell.angle_alpha   90.00
_cell.angle_beta   90.00
_cell.angle_gamma   90.00
#
_symmetry.space_group_name_H-M   'P 1'
#
loop_
_entity.id
_entity.type
_entity.pdbx_description
1 polymer ?
#
loop_
_entity_poly.entity_id
_entity_poly.type
_entity_poly.pdbx_seq_one_letter_code
_entity_poly.pdbx_strand_id
1 'polypeptide(L)'
;MFCTKTLLFITVLFLLGTFTFAAVDTFVYGGCSQTKYFPGSPYESNVNSLLTSFVSSASLYTYNNFTVNGISGGDGSVYGLYQCRGDLSLGSGDCARCVARAVSRLGSLCAGATGGALQLEGCFVKYDNSTFLGVEDKTVVVRRCGSPVGYNSDEMTRRDSVVGYLSTSSGGSYRVGVSGELQGVAQCTGDLSASECQDCLMEAIGRLKTDCGTAAWGDVYLAKCYARYSGRGGHSRANGYGGNRDNNDDEIQKTLAIIVGLIAGVTLLVVLLSFMSKSCERVKGK
;
A
#
# COMPACT_ATOMS: atom_id res chain seq x y z
N MET A 1 42.70 -17.84 6.47
CA MET A 1 41.47 -18.65 6.35
C MET A 1 40.26 -18.10 7.13
N PHE A 2 40.44 -17.36 8.24
CA PHE A 2 39.31 -16.73 8.98
C PHE A 2 38.75 -15.45 8.32
N CYS A 3 39.59 -14.63 7.68
CA CYS A 3 39.19 -13.35 7.10
C CYS A 3 38.28 -13.49 5.85
N THR A 4 38.50 -14.52 5.04
CA THR A 4 37.72 -14.79 3.82
C THR A 4 36.30 -15.30 4.11
N LYS A 5 36.10 -16.04 5.20
CA LYS A 5 34.76 -16.53 5.60
C LYS A 5 33.87 -15.42 6.15
N THR A 6 34.43 -14.47 6.91
CA THR A 6 33.70 -13.32 7.46
C THR A 6 33.28 -12.33 6.37
N LEU A 7 34.15 -12.10 5.37
CA LEU A 7 33.84 -11.20 4.25
C LEU A 7 32.72 -11.76 3.35
N LEU A 8 32.73 -13.07 3.09
CA LEU A 8 31.68 -13.79 2.36
C LEU A 8 30.31 -13.68 3.08
N PHE A 9 30.32 -13.76 4.42
CA PHE A 9 29.10 -13.65 5.22
C PHE A 9 28.49 -12.24 5.17
N ILE A 10 29.32 -11.19 5.20
CA ILE A 10 28.88 -9.79 5.08
C ILE A 10 28.32 -9.50 3.67
N THR A 11 28.95 -10.02 2.62
CA THR A 11 28.43 -9.88 1.25
C THR A 11 27.12 -10.62 1.02
N VAL A 12 26.92 -11.79 1.64
CA VAL A 12 25.63 -12.51 1.60
C VAL A 12 24.56 -11.75 2.37
N LEU A 13 24.88 -11.14 3.52
CA LEU A 13 23.97 -10.28 4.28
C LEU A 13 23.55 -9.03 3.48
N PHE A 14 24.48 -8.45 2.70
CA PHE A 14 24.21 -7.27 1.86
C PHE A 14 23.39 -7.62 0.61
N LEU A 15 23.57 -8.82 0.03
CA LEU A 15 22.76 -9.34 -1.08
C LEU A 15 21.34 -9.73 -0.64
N LEU A 16 21.16 -10.19 0.60
CA LEU A 16 19.86 -10.44 1.23
C LEU A 16 19.13 -9.14 1.63
N GLY A 17 19.82 -7.99 1.61
CA GLY A 17 19.30 -6.69 2.04
C GLY A 17 18.62 -5.84 0.96
N THR A 18 18.39 -6.37 -0.24
CA THR A 18 17.57 -5.67 -1.24
C THR A 18 16.09 -5.86 -0.92
N PHE A 19 15.63 -5.20 0.15
CA PHE A 19 14.21 -4.98 0.33
C PHE A 19 13.74 -4.06 -0.79
N THR A 20 13.14 -4.63 -1.83
CA THR A 20 12.20 -3.90 -2.65
C THR A 20 11.04 -3.52 -1.74
N PHE A 21 11.08 -2.32 -1.17
CA PHE A 21 9.91 -1.77 -0.50
C PHE A 21 8.83 -1.64 -1.58
N ALA A 22 7.79 -2.47 -1.51
CA ALA A 22 6.56 -2.16 -2.21
C ALA A 22 6.15 -0.76 -1.73
N ALA A 23 5.98 0.19 -2.64
CA ALA A 23 5.70 1.59 -2.30
C ALA A 23 4.32 1.70 -1.63
N VAL A 24 4.27 1.55 -0.30
CA VAL A 24 3.06 1.62 0.54
C VAL A 24 2.37 2.98 0.49
N ASP A 25 3.04 3.95 -0.08
CA ASP A 25 2.76 5.37 -0.02
C ASP A 25 2.34 5.97 -1.38
N THR A 26 2.19 5.12 -2.39
CA THR A 26 1.68 5.48 -3.71
C THR A 26 0.20 5.84 -3.62
N PHE A 27 -0.19 6.94 -4.25
CA PHE A 27 -1.58 7.43 -4.26
C PHE A 27 -2.49 6.58 -5.15
N VAL A 28 -3.66 6.20 -4.62
CA VAL A 28 -4.69 5.48 -5.38
C VAL A 28 -5.85 6.42 -5.71
N TYR A 29 -6.49 6.99 -4.68
CA TYR A 29 -7.56 7.98 -4.83
C TYR A 29 -7.69 8.86 -3.59
N GLY A 30 -8.38 9.99 -3.74
CA GLY A 30 -8.79 10.83 -2.64
C GLY A 30 -10.01 11.66 -3.03
N GLY A 31 -10.83 12.01 -2.05
CA GLY A 31 -12.05 12.78 -2.25
C GLY A 31 -12.45 13.53 -0.98
N CYS A 32 -13.10 14.66 -1.17
CA CYS A 32 -13.49 15.57 -0.09
C CYS A 32 -15.00 15.83 -0.16
N SER A 33 -15.61 16.09 0.99
CA SER A 33 -16.98 16.58 1.04
C SER A 33 -17.09 17.96 0.38
N GLN A 34 -18.27 18.25 -0.16
CA GLN A 34 -18.58 19.58 -0.71
C GLN A 34 -18.76 20.61 0.40
N THR A 35 -19.32 20.18 1.53
CA THR A 35 -19.54 21.03 2.70
C THR A 35 -18.20 21.41 3.34
N LYS A 36 -18.06 22.70 3.64
CA LYS A 36 -16.87 23.27 4.28
C LYS A 36 -17.20 23.71 5.71
N TYR A 37 -16.27 23.52 6.63
CA TYR A 37 -16.33 24.12 7.96
C TYR A 37 -15.68 25.52 7.95
N PHE A 38 -16.01 26.34 8.95
CA PHE A 38 -15.39 27.65 9.13
C PHE A 38 -13.99 27.53 9.76
N PRO A 39 -12.98 28.25 9.25
CA PRO A 39 -11.67 28.34 9.90
C PRO A 39 -11.78 28.87 11.35
N GLY A 40 -11.04 28.27 12.27
CA GLY A 40 -11.09 28.54 13.71
C GLY A 40 -12.27 27.90 14.44
N SER A 41 -13.11 27.11 13.77
CA SER A 41 -14.25 26.46 14.41
C SER A 41 -13.83 25.34 15.37
N PRO A 42 -14.70 24.98 16.34
CA PRO A 42 -14.50 23.77 17.15
C PRO A 42 -14.37 22.51 16.29
N TYR A 43 -15.07 22.44 15.15
CA TYR A 43 -14.98 21.32 14.22
C TYR A 43 -13.57 21.16 13.64
N GLU A 44 -12.91 22.26 13.25
CA GLU A 44 -11.51 22.21 12.79
C GLU A 44 -10.58 21.62 13.85
N SER A 45 -10.74 22.07 15.10
CA SER A 45 -9.96 21.55 16.25
C SER A 45 -10.19 20.06 16.46
N ASN A 46 -11.44 19.60 16.28
CA ASN A 46 -11.80 18.20 16.40
C ASN A 46 -11.21 17.35 15.27
N VAL A 47 -11.23 17.84 14.02
CA VAL A 47 -10.57 17.18 12.88
C VAL A 47 -9.07 17.06 13.13
N ASN A 48 -8.41 18.13 13.55
CA ASN A 48 -6.97 18.12 13.84
C ASN A 48 -6.61 17.12 14.95
N SER A 49 -7.44 17.05 16.00
CA SER A 49 -7.27 16.09 17.11
C SER A 49 -7.45 14.64 16.64
N LEU A 50 -8.46 14.38 15.80
CA LEU A 50 -8.73 13.06 15.22
C LEU A 50 -7.58 12.61 14.30
N LEU A 51 -7.12 13.46 13.40
CA LEU A 51 -6.00 13.15 12.50
C LEU A 51 -4.70 12.89 13.27
N THR A 52 -4.44 13.64 14.35
CA THR A 52 -3.30 13.39 15.26
C THR A 52 -3.42 12.04 15.97
N SER A 53 -4.64 11.67 16.35
CA SER A 53 -4.93 10.36 16.99
C SER A 53 -4.67 9.20 16.03
N PHE A 54 -4.98 9.36 14.73
CA PHE A 54 -4.64 8.35 13.72
C PHE A 54 -3.13 8.08 13.65
N VAL A 55 -2.32 9.14 13.54
CA VAL A 55 -0.87 9.01 13.44
C VAL A 55 -0.28 8.35 14.68
N SER A 56 -0.74 8.76 15.87
CA SER A 56 -0.30 8.16 17.14
C SER A 56 -0.69 6.68 17.22
N SER A 57 -1.94 6.36 16.89
CA SER A 57 -2.47 5.00 17.01
C SER A 57 -1.89 4.02 15.99
N ALA A 58 -1.52 4.48 14.79
CA ALA A 58 -0.99 3.63 13.73
C ALA A 58 0.38 2.99 14.04
N SER A 59 1.02 3.42 15.13
CA SER A 59 2.22 2.77 15.67
C SER A 59 1.92 1.48 16.45
N LEU A 60 0.67 1.30 16.91
CA LEU A 60 0.25 0.21 17.79
C LEU A 60 -0.80 -0.71 17.16
N TYR A 61 -1.58 -0.20 16.20
CA TYR A 61 -2.67 -0.93 15.57
C TYR A 61 -2.68 -0.70 14.06
N THR A 62 -3.10 -1.71 13.30
CA THR A 62 -3.26 -1.62 11.84
C THR A 62 -4.64 -1.11 11.43
N TYR A 63 -5.57 -1.02 12.38
CA TYR A 63 -6.89 -0.46 12.22
C TYR A 63 -7.32 0.17 13.55
N ASN A 64 -7.93 1.34 13.47
CA ASN A 64 -8.66 1.92 14.59
C ASN A 64 -9.69 2.93 14.08
N ASN A 65 -10.71 3.20 14.90
CA ASN A 65 -11.70 4.25 14.66
C ASN A 65 -11.78 5.19 15.86
N PHE A 66 -12.20 6.42 15.59
CA PHE A 66 -12.28 7.49 16.56
C PHE A 66 -13.56 8.27 16.34
N THR A 67 -14.13 8.72 17.45
CA THR A 67 -15.20 9.70 17.47
C THR A 67 -14.78 10.83 18.39
N VAL A 68 -14.74 12.05 17.87
CA VAL A 68 -14.57 13.25 18.70
C VAL A 68 -15.92 13.93 18.75
N ASN A 69 -16.54 13.93 19.94
CA ASN A 69 -17.87 14.51 20.14
C ASN A 69 -17.80 16.04 20.18
N GLY A 70 -18.74 16.70 19.51
CA GLY A 70 -18.93 18.15 19.60
C GLY A 70 -19.49 18.61 20.95
N ILE A 71 -19.41 19.91 21.22
CA ILE A 71 -19.95 20.52 22.44
C ILE A 71 -21.45 20.76 22.20
N SER A 72 -22.28 19.80 22.61
CA SER A 72 -23.75 19.76 22.57
C SER A 72 -24.42 19.61 21.19
N GLY A 73 -25.38 18.67 21.08
CA GLY A 73 -26.34 18.58 19.97
C GLY A 73 -25.87 17.97 18.65
N GLY A 74 -24.61 17.53 18.52
CA GLY A 74 -24.05 16.96 17.28
C GLY A 74 -23.36 17.99 16.38
N ASP A 75 -23.47 19.28 16.68
CA ASP A 75 -22.64 20.32 16.08
C ASP A 75 -21.18 20.10 16.51
N GLY A 76 -20.30 19.85 15.55
CA GLY A 76 -18.87 19.68 15.80
C GLY A 76 -18.38 18.23 15.88
N SER A 77 -19.25 17.21 15.87
CA SER A 77 -18.80 15.81 15.96
C SER A 77 -18.09 15.37 14.68
N VAL A 78 -16.96 14.69 14.84
CA VAL A 78 -16.22 14.07 13.72
C VAL A 78 -15.99 12.60 13.98
N TYR A 79 -16.26 11.81 12.96
CA TYR A 79 -16.08 10.37 12.95
C TYR A 79 -14.94 10.04 12.00
N GLY A 80 -14.14 9.05 12.33
CA GLY A 80 -13.04 8.69 11.45
C GLY A 80 -12.44 7.33 11.73
N LEU A 81 -11.79 6.78 10.72
CA LEU A 81 -11.00 5.56 10.84
C LEU A 81 -9.75 5.63 9.97
N TYR A 82 -8.78 4.79 10.31
CA TYR A 82 -7.72 4.39 9.40
C TYR A 82 -7.64 2.87 9.31
N GLN A 83 -7.18 2.38 8.18
CA GLN A 83 -6.98 0.96 7.92
C GLN A 83 -5.69 0.79 7.10
N CYS A 84 -4.66 0.24 7.71
CA CYS A 84 -3.49 -0.25 7.01
C CYS A 84 -3.80 -1.57 6.28
N ARG A 85 -3.00 -1.87 5.26
CA ARG A 85 -3.07 -3.16 4.57
C ARG A 85 -2.69 -4.28 5.53
N GLY A 86 -3.41 -5.40 5.47
CA GLY A 86 -3.33 -6.44 6.52
C GLY A 86 -2.02 -7.21 6.58
N ASP A 87 -1.15 -7.07 5.58
CA ASP A 87 0.20 -7.65 5.52
C ASP A 87 1.29 -6.72 6.09
N LEU A 88 0.97 -5.47 6.43
CA LEU A 88 1.94 -4.52 6.98
C LEU A 88 2.21 -4.82 8.46
N SER A 89 3.48 -5.06 8.79
CA SER A 89 3.93 -5.25 10.16
C SER A 89 4.04 -3.93 10.90
N LEU A 90 3.58 -3.91 12.16
CA LEU A 90 3.80 -2.78 13.06
C LEU A 90 5.29 -2.55 13.35
N GLY A 91 6.10 -3.62 13.35
CA GLY A 91 7.53 -3.56 13.67
C GLY A 91 8.39 -2.83 12.63
N SER A 92 7.95 -2.74 11.37
CA SER A 92 8.67 -1.97 10.33
C SER A 92 8.31 -0.48 10.33
N GLY A 93 7.26 -0.09 11.04
CA GLY A 93 6.72 1.27 11.03
C GLY A 93 6.04 1.66 9.72
N ASP A 94 5.81 0.74 8.79
CA ASP A 94 5.23 1.06 7.47
C ASP A 94 3.77 1.52 7.57
N CYS A 95 2.99 0.93 8.49
CA CYS A 95 1.62 1.37 8.75
C CYS A 95 1.60 2.81 9.26
N ALA A 96 2.39 3.12 10.30
CA ALA A 96 2.51 4.47 10.84
C ALA A 96 2.97 5.49 9.78
N ARG A 97 3.97 5.12 8.96
CA ARG A 97 4.47 5.97 7.86
C ARG A 97 3.40 6.22 6.80
N CYS A 98 2.65 5.18 6.42
CA CYS A 98 1.57 5.31 5.45
C CYS A 98 0.47 6.23 5.97
N VAL A 99 -0.01 6.00 7.20
CA VAL A 99 -1.06 6.82 7.81
C VAL A 99 -0.63 8.26 7.96
N ALA A 100 0.61 8.52 8.43
CA ALA A 100 1.16 9.88 8.52
C ALA A 100 1.17 10.60 7.16
N ARG A 101 1.59 9.90 6.09
CA ARG A 101 1.56 10.47 4.74
C ARG A 101 0.15 10.68 4.23
N ALA A 102 -0.76 9.74 4.47
CA ALA A 102 -2.16 9.85 4.08
C ALA A 102 -2.80 11.08 4.75
N VAL A 103 -2.59 11.26 6.06
CA VAL A 103 -3.06 12.44 6.82
C VAL A 103 -2.49 13.74 6.26
N SER A 104 -1.18 13.79 5.98
CA SER A 104 -0.54 14.98 5.40
C SER A 104 -1.12 15.35 4.02
N ARG A 105 -1.31 14.35 3.14
CA ARG A 105 -1.94 14.57 1.82
C ARG A 105 -3.42 14.94 1.94
N LEU A 106 -4.13 14.37 2.90
CA LEU A 106 -5.53 14.68 3.14
C LEU A 106 -5.71 16.14 3.61
N GLY A 107 -4.80 16.65 4.45
CA GLY A 107 -4.81 18.03 4.91
C GLY A 107 -4.64 19.06 3.78
N SER A 108 -3.82 18.75 2.78
CA SER A 108 -3.67 19.59 1.58
C SER A 108 -4.81 19.41 0.58
N LEU A 109 -5.24 18.17 0.33
CA LEU A 109 -6.29 17.86 -0.63
C LEU A 109 -7.67 18.35 -0.19
N CYS A 110 -7.99 18.18 1.10
CA CYS A 110 -9.32 18.42 1.67
C CYS A 110 -9.35 19.59 2.66
N ALA A 111 -8.55 20.63 2.40
CA ALA A 111 -8.52 21.83 3.22
C ALA A 111 -9.95 22.40 3.43
N GLY A 112 -10.33 22.59 4.70
CA GLY A 112 -11.64 23.12 5.11
C GLY A 112 -12.83 22.19 4.90
N ALA A 113 -12.66 20.95 4.41
CA ALA A 113 -13.79 20.03 4.16
C ALA A 113 -14.30 19.37 5.44
N THR A 114 -15.62 19.19 5.55
CA THR A 114 -16.22 18.42 6.68
C THR A 114 -15.99 16.92 6.57
N GLY A 115 -15.45 16.44 5.46
CA GLY A 115 -15.13 15.04 5.26
C GLY A 115 -14.04 14.88 4.22
N GLY A 116 -13.25 13.84 4.40
CA GLY A 116 -12.15 13.51 3.50
C GLY A 116 -11.83 12.04 3.58
N ALA A 117 -11.59 11.42 2.43
CA ALA A 117 -11.12 10.05 2.31
C ALA A 117 -9.90 10.01 1.39
N LEU A 118 -8.90 9.20 1.74
CA LEU A 118 -7.70 9.02 0.93
C LEU A 118 -7.19 7.59 1.06
N GLN A 119 -6.93 6.98 -0.09
CA GLN A 119 -6.36 5.64 -0.23
C GLN A 119 -4.95 5.75 -0.81
N LEU A 120 -3.97 5.24 -0.06
CA LEU A 120 -2.65 4.88 -0.55
C LEU A 120 -2.57 3.35 -0.73
N GLU A 121 -1.55 2.86 -1.41
CA GLU A 121 -1.31 1.42 -1.62
C GLU A 121 -1.20 0.62 -0.31
N GLY A 122 -0.78 1.26 0.79
CA GLY A 122 -0.60 0.64 2.10
C GLY A 122 -1.65 0.99 3.15
N CYS A 123 -2.51 1.99 2.93
CA CYS A 123 -3.47 2.42 3.94
C CYS A 123 -4.61 3.27 3.39
N PHE A 124 -5.72 3.26 4.12
CA PHE A 124 -6.89 4.09 3.91
C PHE A 124 -7.11 4.97 5.14
N VAL A 125 -7.47 6.23 4.92
CA VAL A 125 -7.86 7.18 5.98
C VAL A 125 -9.16 7.85 5.57
N LYS A 126 -10.14 7.91 6.46
CA LYS A 126 -11.39 8.64 6.25
C LYS A 126 -11.86 9.35 7.51
N TYR A 127 -12.36 10.58 7.34
CA TYR A 127 -13.14 11.29 8.35
C TYR A 127 -14.38 11.92 7.71
N ASP A 128 -15.41 12.17 8.52
CA ASP A 128 -16.65 12.83 8.10
C ASP A 128 -17.38 13.44 9.32
N ASN A 129 -18.26 14.42 9.07
CA ASN A 129 -19.16 14.99 10.07
C ASN A 129 -20.45 14.16 10.23
N SER A 130 -20.71 13.24 9.31
CA SER A 130 -21.79 12.26 9.42
C SER A 130 -21.25 10.90 9.84
N THR A 131 -21.99 10.16 10.67
CA THR A 131 -21.56 8.82 11.06
C THR A 131 -21.56 7.87 9.86
N PHE A 132 -20.47 7.11 9.72
CA PHE A 132 -20.32 6.06 8.71
C PHE A 132 -19.71 4.78 9.29
N LEU A 133 -19.40 4.76 10.59
CA LEU A 133 -18.76 3.63 11.26
C LEU A 133 -19.78 2.49 11.43
N GLY A 134 -19.42 1.29 11.00
CA GLY A 134 -20.30 0.12 11.07
C GLY A 134 -21.47 0.16 10.09
N VAL A 135 -21.39 0.98 9.05
CA VAL A 135 -22.40 1.07 7.99
C VAL A 135 -21.81 0.50 6.70
N GLU A 136 -22.45 -0.52 6.14
CA GLU A 136 -22.06 -1.06 4.83
C GLU A 136 -22.23 0.00 3.73
N ASP A 137 -21.23 0.13 2.86
CA ASP A 137 -21.30 0.96 1.67
C ASP A 137 -20.50 0.32 0.52
N LYS A 138 -21.23 -0.11 -0.51
CA LYS A 138 -20.72 -0.79 -1.70
C LYS A 138 -20.62 0.14 -2.91
N THR A 139 -20.70 1.45 -2.71
CA THR A 139 -20.55 2.44 -3.78
C THR A 139 -19.16 2.31 -4.42
N VAL A 140 -19.10 2.21 -5.75
CA VAL A 140 -17.83 2.15 -6.49
C VAL A 140 -17.13 3.50 -6.42
N VAL A 141 -15.90 3.51 -5.94
CA VAL A 141 -15.03 4.69 -5.86
C VAL A 141 -14.02 4.70 -6.99
N VAL A 142 -13.33 3.57 -7.20
CA VAL A 142 -12.37 3.41 -8.28
C VAL A 142 -12.58 2.07 -8.96
N ARG A 143 -12.52 2.09 -10.29
CA ARG A 143 -12.42 0.89 -11.12
C ARG A 143 -11.34 1.12 -12.17
N ARG A 144 -10.32 0.28 -12.18
CA ARG A 144 -9.23 0.32 -13.17
C ARG A 144 -8.94 -1.09 -13.66
N CYS A 145 -8.86 -1.26 -14.97
CA CYS A 145 -8.48 -2.51 -15.59
C CYS A 145 -7.25 -2.27 -16.46
N GLY A 146 -6.32 -3.22 -16.46
CA GLY A 146 -5.17 -3.23 -17.36
C GLY A 146 -5.55 -3.58 -18.80
N SER A 147 -4.55 -3.56 -19.67
CA SER A 147 -4.71 -4.03 -21.04
C SER A 147 -5.20 -5.49 -21.07
N PRO A 148 -6.06 -5.86 -22.03
CA PRO A 148 -6.45 -7.24 -22.22
C PRO A 148 -5.23 -8.12 -22.45
N VAL A 149 -5.10 -9.19 -21.67
CA VAL A 149 -4.31 -10.34 -22.09
C VAL A 149 -5.15 -11.05 -23.14
N GLY A 150 -4.58 -11.30 -24.32
CA GLY A 150 -5.27 -12.06 -25.37
C GLY A 150 -5.85 -13.37 -24.85
N TYR A 151 -6.72 -14.03 -25.61
CA TYR A 151 -7.41 -15.24 -25.14
C TYR A 151 -6.40 -16.35 -24.81
N ASN A 152 -6.06 -16.45 -23.52
CA ASN A 152 -5.17 -17.44 -22.95
C ASN A 152 -5.95 -18.10 -21.81
N SER A 153 -6.40 -19.33 -22.07
CA SER A 153 -7.23 -20.12 -21.15
C SER A 153 -6.57 -20.30 -19.79
N ASP A 154 -5.25 -20.44 -19.76
CA ASP A 154 -4.49 -20.73 -18.54
C ASP A 154 -4.41 -19.49 -17.64
N GLU A 155 -4.15 -18.31 -18.22
CA GLU A 155 -4.12 -17.04 -17.48
C GLU A 155 -5.50 -16.66 -16.95
N MET A 156 -6.55 -16.89 -17.75
CA MET A 156 -7.94 -16.69 -17.30
C MET A 156 -8.31 -17.66 -16.16
N THR A 157 -7.90 -18.91 -16.27
CA THR A 157 -8.15 -19.93 -15.23
C THR A 157 -7.39 -19.62 -13.94
N ARG A 158 -6.13 -19.17 -14.03
CA ARG A 158 -5.37 -18.70 -12.86
C ARG A 158 -6.06 -17.53 -12.18
N ARG A 159 -6.57 -16.57 -12.96
CA ARG A 159 -7.34 -15.44 -12.43
C ARG A 159 -8.62 -15.90 -11.75
N ASP A 160 -9.41 -16.75 -12.40
CA ASP A 160 -10.67 -17.21 -11.83
C ASP A 160 -10.45 -18.03 -10.56
N SER A 161 -9.35 -18.77 -10.48
CA SER A 161 -8.91 -19.45 -9.26
C SER A 161 -8.56 -18.46 -8.13
N VAL A 162 -7.71 -17.46 -8.40
CA VAL A 162 -7.32 -16.45 -7.39
C VAL A 162 -8.51 -15.63 -6.92
N VAL A 163 -9.27 -15.06 -7.85
CA VAL A 163 -10.42 -14.19 -7.55
C VAL A 163 -11.56 -15.00 -6.93
N GLY A 164 -11.76 -16.25 -7.35
CA GLY A 164 -12.68 -17.20 -6.71
C GLY A 164 -12.31 -17.49 -5.27
N TYR A 165 -11.04 -17.76 -4.98
CA TYR A 165 -10.55 -18.00 -3.62
C TYR A 165 -10.79 -16.80 -2.70
N LEU A 166 -10.53 -15.56 -3.17
CA LEU A 166 -10.79 -14.36 -2.38
C LEU A 166 -12.27 -14.22 -1.99
N SER A 167 -13.18 -14.72 -2.83
CA SER A 167 -14.62 -14.64 -2.62
C SER A 167 -15.11 -15.64 -1.57
N THR A 168 -14.50 -16.82 -1.48
CA THR A 168 -14.99 -17.92 -0.61
C THR A 168 -14.16 -18.10 0.66
N SER A 169 -12.99 -17.47 0.73
CA SER A 169 -12.11 -17.58 1.90
C SER A 169 -12.77 -16.96 3.13
N SER A 170 -12.78 -17.72 4.23
CA SER A 170 -13.17 -17.24 5.57
C SER A 170 -12.05 -16.46 6.28
N GLY A 171 -10.98 -16.07 5.55
CA GLY A 171 -9.72 -15.51 6.06
C GLY A 171 -9.79 -14.12 6.71
N GLY A 172 -10.92 -13.73 7.28
CA GLY A 172 -11.09 -12.44 7.93
C GLY A 172 -11.16 -11.27 6.95
N SER A 173 -10.76 -10.10 7.42
CA SER A 173 -10.91 -8.82 6.73
C SER A 173 -9.85 -8.55 5.66
N TYR A 174 -8.74 -9.30 5.62
CA TYR A 174 -7.67 -9.18 4.63
C TYR A 174 -7.35 -10.57 4.06
N ARG A 175 -7.43 -10.71 2.73
CA ARG A 175 -7.32 -11.99 2.03
C ARG A 175 -6.31 -11.87 0.90
N VAL A 176 -5.49 -12.90 0.76
CA VAL A 176 -4.49 -13.00 -0.32
C VAL A 176 -4.66 -14.35 -1.01
N GLY A 177 -4.74 -14.32 -2.34
CA GLY A 177 -4.78 -15.51 -3.19
C GLY A 177 -3.63 -15.48 -4.19
N VAL A 178 -3.03 -16.63 -4.49
CA VAL A 178 -1.90 -16.74 -5.41
C VAL A 178 -2.08 -17.97 -6.30
N SER A 179 -1.84 -17.81 -7.61
CA SER A 179 -1.80 -18.90 -8.58
C SER A 179 -0.77 -18.61 -9.67
N GLY A 180 0.34 -19.34 -9.67
CA GLY A 180 1.48 -19.04 -10.54
C GLY A 180 2.06 -17.66 -10.27
N GLU A 181 2.15 -16.83 -11.30
CA GLU A 181 2.59 -15.43 -11.18
C GLU A 181 1.46 -14.44 -10.86
N LEU A 182 0.22 -14.92 -10.76
CA LEU A 182 -0.93 -14.08 -10.47
C LEU A 182 -1.17 -14.01 -8.96
N GLN A 183 -1.32 -12.79 -8.45
CA GLN A 183 -1.68 -12.51 -7.08
C GLN A 183 -2.97 -11.70 -7.03
N GLY A 184 -3.79 -11.96 -6.03
CA GLY A 184 -4.97 -11.17 -5.71
C GLY A 184 -4.99 -10.82 -4.23
N VAL A 185 -5.53 -9.63 -3.94
CA VAL A 185 -5.71 -9.10 -2.60
C VAL A 185 -7.12 -8.55 -2.48
N ALA A 186 -7.77 -8.84 -1.36
CA ALA A 186 -9.07 -8.31 -1.02
C ALA A 186 -9.06 -7.84 0.43
N GLN A 187 -9.64 -6.68 0.71
CA GLN A 187 -9.72 -6.17 2.08
C GLN A 187 -10.98 -5.36 2.32
N CYS A 188 -11.61 -5.55 3.46
CA CYS A 188 -12.69 -4.71 3.97
C CYS A 188 -12.17 -3.81 5.12
N THR A 189 -12.83 -2.68 5.37
CA THR A 189 -12.52 -1.83 6.51
C THR A 189 -12.91 -2.53 7.81
N GLY A 190 -12.09 -2.38 8.86
CA GLY A 190 -12.27 -3.09 10.13
C GLY A 190 -13.51 -2.70 10.94
N ASP A 191 -14.31 -1.73 10.49
CA ASP A 191 -15.55 -1.35 11.14
C ASP A 191 -16.77 -2.17 10.68
N LEU A 192 -16.63 -2.97 9.62
CA LEU A 192 -17.69 -3.86 9.16
C LEU A 192 -17.77 -5.15 9.99
N SER A 193 -18.98 -5.68 10.17
CA SER A 193 -19.18 -7.04 10.68
C SER A 193 -18.64 -8.09 9.69
N ALA A 194 -18.52 -9.35 10.14
CA ALA A 194 -18.03 -10.43 9.29
C ALA A 194 -18.92 -10.67 8.04
N SER A 195 -20.25 -10.55 8.19
CA SER A 195 -21.20 -10.69 7.09
C SER A 195 -21.12 -9.51 6.12
N GLU A 196 -21.08 -8.28 6.61
CA GLU A 196 -20.97 -7.08 5.75
C GLU A 196 -19.63 -7.05 5.01
N CYS A 197 -18.55 -7.45 5.66
CA CYS A 197 -17.25 -7.60 5.00
C CYS A 197 -17.33 -8.63 3.86
N GLN A 198 -17.94 -9.79 4.12
CA GLN A 198 -18.11 -10.83 3.11
C GLN A 198 -18.95 -10.34 1.93
N ASP A 199 -20.06 -9.66 2.20
CA ASP A 199 -20.97 -9.12 1.19
C ASP A 199 -20.30 -8.02 0.34
N CYS A 200 -19.57 -7.10 0.97
CA CYS A 200 -18.81 -6.08 0.27
C CYS A 200 -17.73 -6.70 -0.64
N LEU A 201 -16.97 -7.67 -0.12
CA LEU A 201 -15.93 -8.33 -0.91
C LEU A 201 -16.50 -9.12 -2.08
N MET A 202 -17.63 -9.79 -1.91
CA MET A 202 -18.32 -10.48 -3.01
C MET A 202 -18.74 -9.51 -4.12
N GLU A 203 -19.25 -8.33 -3.78
CA GLU A 203 -19.59 -7.28 -4.76
C GLU A 203 -18.33 -6.78 -5.48
N ALA A 204 -17.27 -6.43 -4.75
CA ALA A 204 -16.02 -5.94 -5.35
C ALA A 204 -15.41 -6.97 -6.30
N ILE A 205 -15.41 -8.25 -5.89
CA ILE A 205 -14.93 -9.38 -6.69
C ILE A 205 -15.83 -9.64 -7.90
N GLY A 206 -17.15 -9.56 -7.74
CA GLY A 206 -18.11 -9.67 -8.83
C GLY A 206 -17.81 -8.67 -9.93
N ARG A 207 -17.64 -7.39 -9.56
CA ARG A 207 -17.24 -6.31 -10.48
C ARG A 207 -15.88 -6.55 -11.10
N LEU A 208 -14.91 -7.06 -10.34
CA LEU A 208 -13.58 -7.36 -10.86
C LEU A 208 -13.64 -8.42 -11.97
N LYS A 209 -14.52 -9.43 -11.83
CA LYS A 209 -14.76 -10.45 -12.86
C LYS A 209 -15.51 -9.89 -14.07
N THR A 210 -16.56 -9.10 -13.87
CA THR A 210 -17.38 -8.58 -14.98
C THR A 210 -16.64 -7.51 -15.77
N ASP A 211 -15.93 -6.63 -15.09
CA ASP A 211 -15.41 -5.40 -15.70
C ASP A 211 -13.96 -5.54 -16.16
N CYS A 212 -13.17 -6.38 -15.47
CA CYS A 212 -11.76 -6.63 -15.79
C CYS A 212 -11.50 -8.07 -16.24
N GLY A 213 -12.52 -8.84 -16.62
CA GLY A 213 -12.45 -10.27 -16.93
C GLY A 213 -11.56 -10.69 -18.12
N THR A 214 -10.85 -9.78 -18.78
CA THR A 214 -9.81 -10.11 -19.76
C THR A 214 -8.51 -9.35 -19.50
N ALA A 215 -8.45 -8.51 -18.46
CA ALA A 215 -7.32 -7.63 -18.19
C ALA A 215 -6.16 -8.36 -17.49
N ALA A 216 -4.93 -7.91 -17.75
CA ALA A 216 -3.73 -8.42 -17.07
C ALA A 216 -3.70 -8.12 -15.56
N TRP A 217 -4.41 -7.07 -15.14
CA TRP A 217 -4.59 -6.64 -13.76
C TRP A 217 -5.92 -5.91 -13.63
N GLY A 218 -6.46 -5.83 -12.42
CA GLY A 218 -7.67 -5.08 -12.14
C GLY A 218 -7.71 -4.61 -10.69
N ASP A 219 -8.23 -3.41 -10.48
CA ASP A 219 -8.50 -2.81 -9.18
C ASP A 219 -9.97 -2.37 -9.12
N VAL A 220 -10.69 -2.86 -8.12
CA VAL A 220 -12.03 -2.36 -7.75
C VAL A 220 -11.99 -1.92 -6.29
N TYR A 221 -12.23 -0.63 -6.06
CA TYR A 221 -12.40 -0.04 -4.74
C TYR A 221 -13.85 0.38 -4.58
N LEU A 222 -14.51 -0.20 -3.58
CA LEU A 222 -15.77 0.26 -3.03
C LEU A 222 -15.49 1.15 -1.81
N ALA A 223 -16.52 1.83 -1.31
CA ALA A 223 -16.39 2.73 -0.17
C ALA A 223 -15.89 2.05 1.12
N LYS A 224 -16.19 0.75 1.31
CA LYS A 224 -15.81 -0.02 2.51
C LYS A 224 -14.92 -1.23 2.27
N CYS A 225 -14.59 -1.53 1.02
CA CYS A 225 -13.71 -2.66 0.72
C CYS A 225 -13.11 -2.53 -0.67
N TYR A 226 -12.09 -3.32 -0.97
CA TYR A 226 -11.52 -3.41 -2.29
C TYR A 226 -11.13 -4.84 -2.64
N ALA A 227 -11.06 -5.12 -3.93
CA ALA A 227 -10.52 -6.33 -4.49
C ALA A 227 -9.66 -6.00 -5.70
N ARG A 228 -8.50 -6.64 -5.79
CA ARG A 228 -7.54 -6.41 -6.86
C ARG A 228 -6.79 -7.68 -7.22
N TYR A 229 -6.33 -7.76 -8.46
CA TYR A 229 -5.41 -8.79 -8.91
C TYR A 229 -4.39 -8.22 -9.89
N SER A 230 -3.24 -8.87 -9.97
CA SER A 230 -2.20 -8.57 -10.95
C SER A 230 -1.27 -9.75 -11.15
N GLY A 231 -0.83 -9.93 -12.40
CA GLY A 231 0.38 -10.71 -12.69
C GLY A 231 1.65 -9.94 -12.31
N ARG A 232 2.80 -10.63 -12.39
CA ARG A 232 4.11 -10.05 -12.08
C ARG A 232 4.41 -8.81 -12.94
N GLY A 233 4.56 -7.66 -12.28
CA GLY A 233 4.83 -6.36 -12.92
C GLY A 233 3.62 -5.71 -13.61
N GLY A 234 2.39 -6.14 -13.30
CA GLY A 234 1.16 -5.58 -13.87
C GLY A 234 0.98 -4.08 -13.59
N HIS A 235 1.05 -3.67 -12.32
CA HIS A 235 0.93 -2.26 -11.93
C HIS A 235 2.14 -1.41 -12.33
N SER A 236 3.35 -1.99 -12.38
CA SER A 236 4.58 -1.28 -12.76
C SER A 236 4.61 -0.88 -14.25
N ARG A 237 3.91 -1.60 -15.12
CA ARG A 237 3.78 -1.27 -16.55
C ARG A 237 2.71 -0.21 -16.85
N ALA A 238 1.78 0.04 -15.92
CA ALA A 238 0.70 1.01 -16.07
C ALA A 238 1.13 2.47 -15.79
N ASN A 239 2.13 2.68 -14.92
CA ASN A 239 2.67 4.02 -14.63
C ASN A 239 3.45 4.67 -15.79
N GLY A 240 3.57 3.99 -16.95
CA GLY A 240 4.23 4.52 -18.14
C GLY A 240 3.32 5.31 -19.10
N TYR A 241 2.01 5.41 -18.83
CA TYR A 241 1.07 6.06 -19.75
C TYR A 241 0.01 6.88 -19.01
N GLY A 242 0.33 8.15 -18.73
CA GLY A 242 -0.64 9.15 -18.31
C GLY A 242 -0.38 9.73 -16.91
N GLY A 243 0.42 10.78 -16.84
CA GLY A 243 0.59 11.59 -15.64
C GLY A 243 1.70 12.61 -15.84
N ASN A 244 1.36 13.88 -15.75
CA ASN A 244 2.21 15.03 -16.00
C ASN A 244 3.54 14.96 -15.22
N ARG A 245 4.64 15.36 -15.85
CA ARG A 245 5.97 15.43 -15.22
C ARG A 245 5.96 16.48 -14.12
N ASP A 246 5.77 16.03 -12.88
CA ASP A 246 6.23 16.77 -11.71
C ASP A 246 7.63 16.30 -11.36
N ASN A 247 8.55 17.27 -11.33
CA ASN A 247 10.00 17.14 -11.25
C ASN A 247 10.49 16.38 -9.99
N ASN A 248 10.39 15.06 -9.97
CA ASN A 248 11.04 14.21 -8.95
C ASN A 248 11.71 12.94 -9.54
N ASP A 249 11.80 12.82 -10.87
CA ASP A 249 12.45 11.68 -11.55
C ASP A 249 13.98 11.67 -11.44
N ASP A 250 14.57 12.76 -10.94
CA ASP A 250 16.01 12.88 -10.75
C ASP A 250 16.55 12.05 -9.59
N GLU A 251 15.73 11.63 -8.62
CA GLU A 251 16.21 10.90 -7.44
C GLU A 251 16.32 9.39 -7.68
N ILE A 252 15.42 8.80 -8.46
CA ILE A 252 15.38 7.34 -8.70
C ILE A 252 16.49 6.92 -9.67
N GLN A 253 16.73 7.69 -10.74
CA GLN A 253 17.82 7.41 -11.67
C GLN A 253 19.20 7.61 -11.03
N LYS A 254 19.36 8.62 -10.17
CA LYS A 254 20.59 8.82 -9.38
C LYS A 254 20.82 7.69 -8.39
N THR A 255 19.76 7.21 -7.74
CA THR A 255 19.85 6.09 -6.77
C THR A 255 20.27 4.79 -7.45
N LEU A 256 19.72 4.47 -8.63
CA LEU A 256 20.10 3.28 -9.40
C LEU A 256 21.56 3.37 -9.90
N ALA A 257 21.99 4.54 -10.37
CA ALA A 257 23.36 4.75 -10.82
C ALA A 257 24.38 4.61 -9.67
N ILE A 258 24.04 5.12 -8.46
CA ILE A 258 24.88 4.98 -7.26
C ILE A 258 24.97 3.51 -6.83
N ILE A 259 23.86 2.77 -6.86
CA ILE A 259 23.84 1.35 -6.48
C ILE A 259 24.70 0.52 -7.44
N VAL A 260 24.57 0.71 -8.75
CA VAL A 260 25.39 -0.01 -9.75
C VAL A 260 26.88 0.35 -9.59
N GLY A 261 27.19 1.63 -9.35
CA GLY A 261 28.55 2.09 -9.08
C GLY A 261 29.17 1.47 -7.83
N LEU A 262 28.41 1.37 -6.73
CA LEU A 262 28.86 0.74 -5.49
C LEU A 262 29.09 -0.76 -5.65
N ILE A 263 28.20 -1.47 -6.36
CA ILE A 263 28.34 -2.91 -6.62
C ILE A 263 29.59 -3.19 -7.47
N ALA A 264 29.81 -2.39 -8.53
CA ALA A 264 30.99 -2.51 -9.39
C ALA A 264 32.29 -2.17 -8.62
N GLY A 265 32.26 -1.14 -7.77
CA GLY A 265 33.41 -0.77 -6.93
C GLY A 265 33.77 -1.84 -5.91
N VAL A 266 32.78 -2.41 -5.23
CA VAL A 266 32.98 -3.47 -4.23
C VAL A 266 33.49 -4.76 -4.89
N THR A 267 32.95 -5.14 -6.05
CA THR A 267 33.44 -6.32 -6.79
C THR A 267 34.90 -6.17 -7.23
N LEU A 268 35.28 -5.01 -7.77
CA LEU A 268 36.67 -4.73 -8.14
C LEU A 268 37.62 -4.79 -6.92
N LEU A 269 37.20 -4.20 -5.79
CA LEU A 269 37.99 -4.17 -4.56
C LEU A 269 38.22 -5.58 -3.99
N VAL A 270 37.19 -6.43 -3.99
CA VAL A 270 37.30 -7.84 -3.55
C VAL A 270 38.25 -8.64 -4.43
N VAL A 271 38.20 -8.43 -5.75
CA VAL A 271 39.12 -9.08 -6.69
C VAL A 271 40.56 -8.65 -6.42
N LEU A 272 40.81 -7.35 -6.26
CA LEU A 272 42.16 -6.83 -5.96
C LEU A 272 42.71 -7.38 -4.64
N LEU A 273 41.91 -7.41 -3.57
CA LEU A 273 42.31 -7.98 -2.28
C LEU A 273 42.60 -9.49 -2.36
N SER A 274 41.84 -10.21 -3.20
CA SER A 274 42.08 -11.64 -3.48
C SER A 274 43.41 -11.88 -4.22
N PHE A 275 43.79 -11.00 -5.16
CA PHE A 275 45.09 -11.08 -5.83
C PHE A 275 46.26 -10.72 -4.91
N MET A 276 46.09 -9.69 -4.08
CA MET A 276 47.12 -9.26 -3.12
C MET A 276 47.38 -10.33 -2.06
N SER A 277 46.32 -10.94 -1.50
CA SER A 277 46.46 -12.05 -0.56
C SER A 277 47.16 -13.27 -1.17
N LYS A 278 46.79 -13.65 -2.40
CA LYS A 278 47.45 -14.75 -3.14
C LYS A 278 48.92 -14.47 -3.47
N SER A 279 49.27 -13.20 -3.68
CA SER A 279 50.64 -12.75 -3.94
C SER A 279 51.48 -12.75 -2.65
N CYS A 280 50.89 -12.35 -1.52
CA CYS A 280 51.54 -12.43 -0.21
C CYS A 280 51.82 -13.88 0.23
N GLU A 281 50.95 -14.84 -0.12
CA GLU A 281 51.20 -16.27 0.16
C GLU A 281 52.38 -16.83 -0.66
N ARG A 282 52.60 -16.36 -1.90
CA ARG A 282 53.76 -16.76 -2.71
C ARG A 282 55.09 -16.20 -2.22
N VAL A 283 55.08 -15.02 -1.58
CA VAL A 283 56.30 -14.39 -1.04
C VAL A 283 56.75 -15.03 0.27
N LYS A 284 55.82 -15.60 1.05
CA LYS A 284 56.15 -16.33 2.30
C LYS A 284 56.61 -17.79 2.08
N GLY A 285 56.54 -18.29 0.85
CA GLY A 285 56.94 -19.65 0.47
C GLY A 285 58.32 -19.76 -0.19
N LYS A 286 59.16 -18.72 -0.08
CA LYS A 286 60.57 -18.72 -0.48
C LYS A 286 61.46 -18.45 0.71
#